data_AF-A0A6I3ZN51-F1
#
_entry.id   AF-A0A6I3ZN51-F1
#
_cell.length_a   1.000
_cell.length_b   1.000
_cell.length_c   1.000
_cell.angle_alpha   90.00
_cell.angle_beta   90.00
_cell.angle_gamma   90.00
#
_symmetry.space_group_name_H-M   'P 1'
#
loop_
_entity.id
_entity.type
_entity.pdbx_description
1 polymer ?
#
loop_
_entity_poly.entity_id
_entity_poly.type
_entity_poly.pdbx_seq_one_letter_code
_entity_poly.pdbx_strand_id
1 'polypeptide(L)'
;MPTTTGLSLQPDEVADATKQLEALAARIEHVMRAEAPALTVTAPGRDEVSQRVATTLNEVHSDFSTSADAGVGQLRGAALTLRAHNDRVVDADQDTVV
;
A
#
# COMPACT_ATOMS: atom_id res chain seq x y z
N MET A 1 0.87 -31.55 -26.77
CA MET A 1 0.03 -30.33 -26.76
C MET A 1 0.30 -29.61 -25.45
N PRO A 2 0.76 -28.35 -25.44
CA PRO A 2 0.86 -27.61 -24.20
C PRO A 2 -0.57 -27.38 -23.69
N THR A 3 -0.86 -27.87 -22.50
CA THR A 3 -2.09 -27.50 -21.78
C THR A 3 -1.95 -26.03 -21.44
N THR A 4 -2.62 -25.15 -22.18
CA THR A 4 -2.97 -23.83 -21.68
C THR A 4 -3.79 -24.10 -20.43
N THR A 5 -3.17 -24.07 -19.25
CA THR A 5 -3.88 -24.04 -17.98
C THR A 5 -4.84 -22.88 -18.11
N GLY A 6 -6.13 -23.18 -18.29
CA GLY A 6 -7.14 -22.17 -18.55
C GLY A 6 -7.01 -21.13 -17.46
N LEU A 7 -6.58 -19.92 -17.84
CA LEU A 7 -6.58 -18.77 -16.97
C LEU A 7 -8.04 -18.41 -16.74
N SER A 8 -8.69 -19.12 -15.82
CA SER A 8 -10.00 -18.75 -15.30
C SER A 8 -9.76 -17.59 -14.33
N LEU A 9 -9.49 -16.40 -14.87
CA LEU A 9 -9.48 -15.18 -14.08
C LEU A 9 -10.94 -14.93 -13.66
N GLN A 10 -11.27 -15.09 -12.38
CA GLN A 10 -12.59 -14.76 -11.88
C GLN A 10 -12.64 -13.25 -11.64
N PRO A 11 -13.37 -12.46 -12.47
CA PRO A 11 -13.29 -11.00 -12.40
C PRO A 11 -13.73 -10.46 -11.04
N ASP A 12 -14.68 -11.15 -10.39
CA ASP A 12 -15.18 -10.81 -9.06
C ASP A 12 -14.10 -10.99 -7.98
N GLU A 13 -13.28 -12.05 -8.06
CA GLU A 13 -12.18 -12.28 -7.11
C GLU A 13 -11.09 -11.21 -7.27
N VAL A 14 -10.77 -10.82 -8.51
CA VAL A 14 -9.79 -9.74 -8.78
C VAL A 14 -10.33 -8.40 -8.29
N ALA A 15 -11.62 -8.12 -8.53
CA ALA A 15 -12.27 -6.91 -8.02
C ALA A 15 -12.23 -6.86 -6.48
N ASP A 16 -12.50 -7.98 -5.80
CA ASP A 16 -12.42 -8.04 -4.34
C ASP A 16 -10.98 -7.83 -3.83
N ALA A 17 -10.00 -8.52 -4.42
CA ALA A 17 -8.59 -8.33 -4.07
C ALA A 17 -8.14 -6.87 -4.22
N THR A 18 -8.57 -6.18 -5.29
CA THR A 18 -8.24 -4.75 -5.48
C THR A 18 -8.85 -3.87 -4.39
N LYS A 19 -10.09 -4.16 -3.96
CA LYS A 19 -10.74 -3.44 -2.84
C LYS A 19 -10.01 -3.67 -1.53
N GLN A 20 -9.54 -4.89 -1.28
CA GLN A 20 -8.77 -5.20 -0.07
C GLN A 20 -7.44 -4.44 -0.03
N LEU A 21 -6.73 -4.33 -1.17
CA LEU A 21 -5.49 -3.54 -1.26
C LEU A 21 -5.74 -2.04 -1.01
N GLU A 22 -6.83 -1.49 -1.54
CA GLU A 22 -7.21 -0.11 -1.27
C GLU A 22 -7.60 0.13 0.18
N ALA A 23 -8.37 -0.78 0.77
CA ALA A 23 -8.75 -0.71 2.17
C ALA A 23 -7.52 -0.77 3.09
N LEU A 24 -6.55 -1.64 2.77
CA LEU A 24 -5.29 -1.71 3.49
C LEU A 24 -4.49 -0.40 3.36
N ALA A 25 -4.37 0.13 2.15
CA ALA A 25 -3.68 1.40 1.91
C ALA A 25 -4.33 2.56 2.71
N ALA A 26 -5.65 2.65 2.68
CA ALA A 26 -6.40 3.65 3.45
C ALA A 26 -6.22 3.49 4.97
N ARG A 27 -6.17 2.24 5.46
CA ARG A 27 -5.94 1.96 6.89
C ARG A 27 -4.54 2.40 7.33
N ILE A 28 -3.52 2.14 6.51
CA ILE A 28 -2.15 2.57 6.80
C ILE A 28 -2.08 4.11 6.88
N GLU A 29 -2.61 4.82 5.89
CA GLU A 29 -2.65 6.29 5.91
C GLU A 29 -3.40 6.84 7.12
N HIS A 30 -4.53 6.23 7.47
CA HIS A 30 -5.34 6.65 8.61
C HIS A 30 -4.56 6.53 9.91
N VAL A 31 -3.93 5.38 10.15
CA VAL A 31 -3.14 5.13 11.37
C VAL A 31 -1.94 6.08 11.42
N MET A 32 -1.19 6.24 10.33
CA MET A 32 -0.05 7.15 10.28
C MET A 32 -0.44 8.59 10.60
N ARG A 33 -1.58 9.05 10.07
CA ARG A 33 -2.09 10.40 10.35
C ARG A 33 -2.60 10.56 11.77
N ALA A 34 -3.29 9.55 12.31
CA ALA A 34 -3.84 9.58 13.66
C ALA A 34 -2.73 9.61 14.73
N GLU A 35 -1.66 8.84 14.51
CA GLU A 35 -0.56 8.72 15.47
C GLU A 35 0.53 9.79 15.29
N ALA A 36 0.56 10.52 14.15
CA ALA A 36 1.57 11.55 13.88
C ALA A 36 1.86 12.52 15.05
N PRO A 37 0.86 13.03 15.81
CA PRO A 37 1.12 13.91 16.94
C PRO A 37 1.87 13.23 18.10
N ALA A 38 1.71 11.91 18.26
CA ALA A 38 2.33 11.14 19.34
C ALA A 38 3.76 10.68 19.00
N LEU A 39 4.18 10.81 17.74
CA LEU A 39 5.46 10.29 17.25
C LEU A 39 6.61 11.31 17.30
N THR A 40 6.34 12.54 17.74
CA THR A 40 7.40 13.53 18.00
C THR A 40 8.00 13.32 19.39
N VAL A 41 9.25 12.90 19.44
CA VAL A 41 9.98 12.68 20.70
C VAL A 41 10.65 13.98 21.14
N THR A 42 10.36 14.39 22.38
CA THR A 42 11.06 15.50 23.05
C THR A 42 12.20 14.94 23.91
N ALA A 43 13.36 15.61 23.88
CA ALA A 43 14.50 15.23 24.72
C ALA A 43 14.13 15.33 26.22
N PRO A 44 14.34 14.27 27.03
CA PRO A 44 14.00 14.28 28.44
C PRO A 44 14.94 15.17 29.28
N GLY A 45 16.10 15.55 28.72
CA GLY A 45 17.12 16.34 29.38
C GLY A 45 17.91 17.21 28.39
N ARG A 46 18.75 18.10 28.93
CA ARG A 46 19.62 19.00 28.13
C ARG A 46 20.98 18.38 27.83
N ASP A 47 21.26 17.18 28.33
CA ASP A 47 22.50 16.47 28.03
C ASP A 47 22.54 16.00 26.57
N GLU A 48 23.74 15.81 26.05
CA GLU A 48 23.98 15.45 24.65
C GLU A 48 23.31 14.11 24.29
N VAL A 49 23.29 13.15 25.22
CA VAL A 49 22.68 11.83 24.98
C VAL A 49 21.17 11.96 24.81
N SER A 50 20.49 12.67 25.72
CA SER A 50 19.05 12.95 25.63
C SER A 50 18.67 13.65 24.33
N GLN A 51 19.46 14.66 23.92
CA GLN A 51 19.23 15.36 22.66
C GLN A 51 19.44 14.44 21.46
N ARG A 52 20.53 13.67 21.44
CA ARG A 52 20.87 12.78 20.33
C ARG A 52 19.87 11.64 20.17
N VAL A 53 19.42 11.05 21.28
CA VAL A 53 18.38 10.01 21.26
C VAL A 53 17.07 10.57 20.71
N ALA A 54 16.63 11.75 21.15
CA ALA A 54 15.43 12.38 20.61
C ALA A 54 15.56 12.68 19.11
N THR A 55 16.71 13.21 18.67
CA THR A 55 16.99 13.44 17.24
C THR A 55 16.89 12.15 16.44
N THR A 56 17.59 11.09 16.85
CA THR A 56 17.58 9.80 16.13
C THR A 56 16.19 9.19 16.09
N LEU A 57 15.39 9.27 17.16
CA LEU A 57 14.02 8.77 17.15
C LEU A 57 13.12 9.56 16.19
N ASN A 58 13.30 10.87 16.10
CA ASN A 58 12.57 11.70 15.14
C ASN A 58 13.01 11.44 13.69
N GLU A 59 14.30 11.16 13.45
CA GLU A 59 14.80 10.71 12.14
C GLU A 59 14.17 9.37 11.74
N VAL A 60 14.16 8.38 12.64
CA VAL A 60 13.50 7.08 12.42
C VAL A 60 12.01 7.26 12.13
N HIS A 61 11.32 8.15 12.86
CA HIS A 61 9.92 8.48 12.58
C HIS A 61 9.72 9.06 11.17
N SER A 62 10.59 9.97 10.74
CA SER A 62 10.55 10.56 9.39
C SER A 62 10.76 9.51 8.30
N ASP A 63 11.78 8.65 8.46
CA ASP A 63 12.11 7.59 7.51
C ASP A 63 11.00 6.53 7.42
N PHE A 64 10.42 6.18 8.57
CA PHE A 64 9.29 5.27 8.62
C PHE A 64 8.05 5.85 7.92
N SER A 65 7.75 7.13 8.14
CA SER A 65 6.62 7.81 7.48
C SER A 65 6.80 7.84 5.96
N THR A 66 8.02 8.17 5.49
CA THR A 66 8.37 8.13 4.07
C THR A 66 8.19 6.73 3.48
N SER A 67 8.62 5.70 4.22
CA SER A 67 8.49 4.30 3.79
C SER A 67 7.02 3.85 3.75
N ALA A 68 6.21 4.27 4.72
CA ALA A 68 4.78 3.98 4.76
C ALA A 68 4.04 4.61 3.58
N ASP A 69 4.33 5.87 3.25
CA ASP A 69 3.75 6.57 2.09
C ASP A 69 4.13 5.87 0.77
N ALA A 70 5.39 5.45 0.63
CA ALA A 70 5.83 4.68 -0.53
C ALA A 70 5.08 3.35 -0.64
N GLY A 71 4.90 2.62 0.48
CA GLY A 71 4.15 1.37 0.52
C GLY A 71 2.68 1.55 0.15
N VAL A 72 2.03 2.60 0.64
CA VAL A 72 0.66 2.98 0.24
C VAL A 72 0.56 3.24 -1.27
N GLY A 73 1.53 3.96 -1.84
CA GLY A 73 1.62 4.19 -3.28
C GLY A 73 1.74 2.89 -4.07
N GLN A 74 2.56 1.94 -3.60
CA GLN A 74 2.73 0.63 -4.21
C GLN A 74 1.44 -0.20 -4.15
N LEU A 75 0.74 -0.23 -3.01
CA LEU A 75 -0.55 -0.93 -2.86
C LEU A 75 -1.60 -0.41 -3.84
N ARG A 76 -1.72 0.92 -3.97
CA ARG A 76 -2.61 1.55 -4.94
C ARG A 76 -2.20 1.25 -6.38
N GLY A 77 -0.89 1.30 -6.68
CA GLY A 77 -0.37 0.96 -7.99
C GLY A 77 -0.66 -0.50 -8.39
N ALA A 78 -0.54 -1.43 -7.45
CA ALA A 78 -0.90 -2.83 -7.65
C ALA A 78 -2.41 -2.99 -7.91
N ALA A 79 -3.27 -2.33 -7.11
CA ALA A 79 -4.71 -2.35 -7.31
C ALA A 79 -5.13 -1.80 -8.69
N LEU A 80 -4.52 -0.68 -9.14
CA LEU A 80 -4.75 -0.12 -10.47
C LEU A 80 -4.32 -1.09 -11.59
N THR A 81 -3.15 -1.72 -11.42
CA THR A 81 -2.62 -2.68 -12.41
C THR A 81 -3.53 -3.90 -12.53
N LEU A 82 -4.00 -4.43 -11.40
CA LEU A 82 -4.92 -5.57 -11.36
C LEU A 82 -6.26 -5.24 -12.00
N ARG A 83 -6.84 -4.07 -11.75
CA ARG A 83 -8.07 -3.62 -12.43
C ARG A 83 -7.88 -3.48 -13.94
N ALA A 84 -6.79 -2.83 -14.36
CA ALA A 84 -6.49 -2.69 -15.79
C ALA A 84 -6.26 -4.04 -16.49
N HIS A 85 -5.80 -5.07 -15.78
CA HIS A 85 -5.70 -6.43 -16.34
C HIS A 85 -7.08 -7.10 -16.39
N ASN A 86 -7.89 -6.94 -15.34
CA ASN A 86 -9.25 -7.47 -15.29
C ASN A 86 -10.12 -6.92 -16.42
N ASP A 87 -10.11 -5.60 -16.63
CA ASP A 87 -10.91 -4.93 -17.66
C ASP A 87 -10.54 -5.44 -19.06
N ARG A 88 -9.23 -5.61 -19.35
CA ARG A 88 -8.75 -6.17 -20.63
C ARG A 88 -9.20 -7.61 -20.86
N VAL A 89 -9.28 -8.42 -19.80
CA VAL A 89 -9.73 -9.81 -19.90
C VAL A 89 -11.23 -9.88 -20.16
N VAL A 90 -12.02 -9.02 -19.50
CA VAL A 90 -13.46 -8.91 -19.77
C VAL A 90 -13.73 -8.44 -21.21
N ASP A 91 -12.98 -7.44 -21.71
CA ASP A 91 -13.11 -6.97 -23.09
C ASP A 91 -12.79 -8.09 -24.11
N ALA A 92 -11.72 -8.87 -23.87
CA ALA A 92 -11.33 -9.97 -24.74
C ALA A 92 -12.35 -11.12 -24.75
N ASP A 93 -12.99 -11.41 -23.62
CA ASP A 93 -14.03 -12.44 -23.54
C ASP A 93 -15.28 -12.03 -24.36
N GLN A 94 -15.63 -10.74 -24.36
CA GLN A 94 -16.73 -10.20 -25.16
C GLN A 94 -16.47 -10.27 -26.67
N ASP A 95 -15.23 -10.07 -27.10
CA ASP A 95 -14.84 -10.10 -28.53
C ASP A 95 -14.89 -11.52 -29.13
N THR A 96 -14.88 -12.56 -28.28
CA THR A 96 -14.88 -13.97 -28.71
C THR A 96 -16.30 -14.53 -28.94
N VAL A 97 -17.35 -13.75 -28.65
CA VAL A 97 -18.77 -14.17 -28.73
C VAL A 97 -19.46 -13.71 -30.04
N VAL A 98 -18.70 -13.27 -31.04
CA VAL A 98 -19.17 -12.91 -32.40
C VAL A 98 -18.68 -13.89 -33.44
#